data_AF-A0A5B8VV72-F1
#
_entry.id   AF-A0A5B8VV72-F1
#
_cell.length_a   1.000
_cell.length_b   1.000
_cell.length_c   1.000
_cell.angle_alpha   90.00
_cell.angle_beta   90.00
_cell.angle_gamma   90.00
#
_symmetry.space_group_name_H-M   'P 1'
#
loop_
_entity.id
_entity.type
_entity.pdbx_description
1 polymer ?
#
loop_
_entity_poly.entity_id
_entity_poly.type
_entity_poly.pdbx_seq_one_letter_code
_entity_poly.pdbx_strand_id
1 'polypeptide(L)'
;MNVIAPIPHSKSKALLEQIPRSKFLMVDRYEQIEGQFNHITQEFKDSTYRILSELAPPIKKFEEIIFFHNPDSLDPKEMVGAFKKFLVDFKIKGRILSQYIPHSAEKGKVYFTLDNFLLWEIMKDVKAKNLAFGKDVGLLSSNDEPAKEFIGITTFSTDFSEMGTLAGKAALSREKISLTLPMELKRRMTL
;
A
#
# COMPACT_ATOMS: atom_id res chain seq x y z
N MET A 1 -22.20 12.75 -11.93
CA MET A 1 -21.15 13.16 -10.96
C MET A 1 -19.82 12.81 -11.60
N ASN A 2 -18.83 13.70 -11.53
CA ASN A 2 -17.48 13.43 -12.01
C ASN A 2 -16.74 12.61 -10.95
N VAL A 3 -16.31 11.41 -11.31
CA VAL A 3 -15.56 10.50 -10.44
C VAL A 3 -14.09 10.62 -10.83
N ILE A 4 -13.23 11.02 -9.89
CA ILE A 4 -11.82 11.32 -10.18
C ILE A 4 -10.93 10.68 -9.12
N ALA A 5 -9.94 9.92 -9.58
CA ALA A 5 -8.82 9.46 -8.78
C ALA A 5 -7.66 10.45 -8.95
N PRO A 6 -7.38 11.34 -7.98
CA PRO A 6 -6.30 12.29 -8.12
C PRO A 6 -4.94 11.60 -7.95
N ILE A 7 -3.97 12.00 -8.76
CA ILE A 7 -2.56 11.64 -8.56
C ILE A 7 -1.90 12.80 -7.79
N PRO A 8 -1.10 12.52 -6.74
CA PRO A 8 -0.37 13.57 -6.02
C PRO A 8 0.50 14.40 -6.97
N HIS A 9 0.18 15.70 -7.09
CA HIS A 9 0.94 16.63 -7.91
C HIS A 9 0.64 18.06 -7.44
N SER A 10 1.61 18.97 -7.57
CA SER A 10 1.50 20.36 -7.10
C SER A 10 0.32 21.14 -7.71
N LYS A 11 -0.18 20.69 -8.86
CA LYS A 11 -1.33 21.28 -9.57
C LYS A 11 -2.66 20.57 -9.31
N SER A 12 -2.68 19.40 -8.67
CA SER A 12 -3.89 18.59 -8.52
C SER A 12 -4.98 19.35 -7.77
N LYS A 13 -4.64 19.94 -6.62
CA LYS A 13 -5.57 20.77 -5.84
C LYS A 13 -6.26 21.85 -6.68
N ALA A 14 -5.50 22.68 -7.39
CA ALA A 14 -6.01 23.79 -8.19
C ALA A 14 -6.92 23.33 -9.35
N LEU A 15 -6.69 22.15 -9.91
CA LEU A 15 -7.54 21.57 -10.95
C LEU A 15 -8.85 21.02 -10.35
N LEU A 16 -8.76 20.31 -9.23
CA LEU A 16 -9.93 19.76 -8.54
C LEU A 16 -10.84 20.86 -7.97
N GLU A 17 -10.28 22.00 -7.58
CA GLU A 17 -11.02 23.16 -7.08
C GLU A 17 -11.91 23.83 -8.14
N GLN A 18 -11.65 23.61 -9.43
CA GLN A 18 -12.50 24.10 -10.52
C GLN A 18 -13.81 23.31 -10.67
N ILE A 19 -13.91 22.14 -10.02
CA ILE A 19 -15.06 21.26 -10.15
C ILE A 19 -16.11 21.61 -9.08
N PRO A 20 -17.37 21.89 -9.47
CA PRO A 20 -18.45 22.11 -8.52
C PRO A 20 -18.56 20.94 -7.54
N ARG A 21 -18.56 21.23 -6.23
CA ARG A 21 -18.56 20.22 -5.16
C ARG A 21 -19.72 19.23 -5.25
N SER A 22 -20.90 19.72 -5.65
CA SER A 22 -22.11 18.91 -5.86
C SER A 22 -22.01 17.93 -7.05
N LYS A 23 -20.99 18.09 -7.90
CA LYS A 23 -20.71 17.24 -9.06
C LYS A 23 -19.42 16.46 -8.91
N PHE A 24 -18.81 16.40 -7.73
CA PHE A 24 -17.48 15.84 -7.53
C PHE A 24 -17.51 14.65 -6.57
N LEU A 25 -16.87 13.55 -6.98
CA LEU A 25 -16.56 12.40 -6.16
C LEU A 25 -15.07 12.06 -6.32
N MET A 26 -14.32 12.20 -5.24
CA MET A 26 -12.92 11.79 -5.15
C MET A 26 -12.82 10.31 -4.80
N VAL A 27 -12.01 9.54 -5.52
CA VAL A 27 -11.80 8.11 -5.22
C VAL A 27 -10.33 7.77 -5.11
N ASP A 28 -10.02 6.62 -4.51
CA ASP A 28 -8.66 6.08 -4.34
C ASP A 28 -7.77 6.93 -3.41
N ARG A 29 -7.26 8.07 -3.88
CA ARG A 29 -6.39 8.97 -3.12
C ARG A 29 -7.16 10.16 -2.56
N TYR A 30 -6.85 10.54 -1.32
CA TYR A 30 -7.40 11.75 -0.71
C TYR A 30 -6.48 12.94 -0.99
N GLU A 31 -7.06 14.02 -1.52
CA GLU A 31 -6.41 15.31 -1.73
C GLU A 31 -7.24 16.38 -1.00
N GLN A 32 -6.62 17.12 -0.09
CA GLN A 32 -7.34 18.15 0.65
C GLN A 32 -7.66 19.36 -0.26
N ILE A 33 -8.94 19.59 -0.50
CA ILE A 33 -9.49 20.76 -1.21
C ILE A 33 -10.45 21.53 -0.30
N GLU A 34 -10.79 22.76 -0.67
CA GLU A 34 -11.72 23.57 0.12
C GLU A 34 -13.19 23.13 -0.01
N GLY A 35 -13.96 23.28 1.07
CA GLY A 35 -15.40 22.98 1.13
C GLY A 35 -15.73 21.50 1.38
N GLN A 36 -17.03 21.19 1.47
CA GLN A 36 -17.51 19.82 1.59
C GLN A 36 -17.60 19.16 0.21
N PHE A 37 -17.11 17.94 0.07
CA PHE A 37 -17.16 17.16 -1.16
C PHE A 37 -17.30 15.67 -0.85
N ASN A 38 -17.73 14.91 -1.86
CA ASN A 38 -17.84 13.47 -1.71
C ASN A 38 -16.49 12.80 -1.92
N HIS A 39 -16.18 11.80 -1.11
CA HIS A 39 -15.00 10.97 -1.31
C HIS A 39 -15.21 9.52 -0.85
N ILE A 40 -14.55 8.60 -1.55
CA ILE A 40 -14.39 7.18 -1.19
C ILE A 40 -12.90 6.85 -1.40
N THR A 41 -12.10 7.06 -0.37
CA THR A 41 -10.63 7.06 -0.45
C THR A 41 -10.04 5.94 0.40
N GLN A 42 -8.73 5.73 0.32
CA GLN A 42 -8.02 4.76 1.13
C GLN A 42 -7.39 5.41 2.37
N GLU A 43 -7.28 4.64 3.46
CA GLU A 43 -6.49 5.01 4.62
C GLU A 43 -5.12 4.30 4.53
N PHE A 44 -4.04 5.07 4.33
CA PHE A 44 -2.69 4.51 4.19
C PHE A 44 -1.89 4.47 5.48
N LYS A 45 -2.06 5.46 6.36
CA LYS A 45 -1.16 5.68 7.49
C LYS A 45 -1.43 4.67 8.60
N ASP A 46 -2.64 4.71 9.14
CA ASP A 46 -3.03 3.94 10.30
C ASP A 46 -3.19 2.46 9.95
N SER A 47 -3.67 2.15 8.73
CA SER A 47 -3.79 0.80 8.20
C SER A 47 -2.41 0.16 8.03
N THR A 48 -1.43 0.86 7.46
CA THR A 48 -0.06 0.33 7.35
C THR A 48 0.52 0.04 8.73
N TYR A 49 0.36 0.97 9.68
CA TYR A 49 0.88 0.77 11.04
C TYR A 49 0.21 -0.43 11.73
N ARG A 50 -1.12 -0.51 11.67
CA ARG A 50 -1.93 -1.62 12.22
C ARG A 50 -1.49 -2.96 11.63
N ILE A 51 -1.38 -3.04 10.31
CA ILE A 51 -1.04 -4.29 9.60
C ILE A 51 0.39 -4.72 9.92
N LEU A 52 1.36 -3.80 9.91
CA LEU A 52 2.74 -4.10 10.30
C LEU A 52 2.80 -4.57 11.77
N SER A 53 2.03 -3.94 12.65
CA SER A 53 1.91 -4.35 14.05
C SER A 53 1.37 -5.78 14.19
N GLU A 54 0.35 -6.14 13.40
CA GLU A 54 -0.18 -7.50 13.35
C GLU A 54 0.82 -8.52 12.78
N LEU A 55 1.65 -8.09 11.83
CA LEU A 55 2.75 -8.86 11.25
C LEU A 55 4.03 -8.81 12.09
N ALA A 56 4.07 -8.12 13.24
CA ALA A 56 5.27 -8.03 14.05
C ALA A 56 5.79 -9.41 14.49
N PRO A 57 4.95 -10.37 14.94
CA PRO A 57 5.43 -11.70 15.32
C PRO A 57 6.15 -12.48 14.19
N PRO A 58 5.61 -12.61 12.96
CA PRO A 58 6.35 -13.25 11.87
C PRO A 58 7.56 -12.44 11.40
N ILE A 59 7.48 -11.10 11.35
CA ILE A 59 8.62 -10.25 10.94
C ILE A 59 9.80 -10.43 11.91
N LYS A 60 9.55 -10.59 13.21
CA LYS A 60 10.60 -10.80 14.24
C LYS A 60 11.38 -12.12 14.12
N LYS A 61 10.93 -13.05 13.29
CA LYS A 61 11.68 -14.28 12.97
C LYS A 61 12.87 -14.01 12.04
N PHE A 62 12.88 -12.84 11.42
CA PHE A 62 13.92 -12.37 10.51
C PHE A 62 14.80 -11.32 11.21
N GLU A 63 16.00 -11.12 10.68
CA GLU A 63 16.98 -10.19 11.24
C GLU A 63 16.68 -8.73 10.95
N GLU A 64 16.05 -8.44 9.80
CA GLU A 64 15.81 -7.08 9.33
C GLU A 64 14.67 -7.01 8.31
N ILE A 65 13.86 -5.96 8.37
CA ILE A 65 12.88 -5.62 7.32
C ILE A 65 13.35 -4.43 6.49
N ILE A 66 13.27 -4.55 5.16
CA ILE A 66 13.69 -3.55 4.20
C ILE A 66 12.46 -3.10 3.42
N PHE A 67 12.09 -1.83 3.56
CA PHE A 67 11.00 -1.22 2.81
C PHE A 67 11.56 -0.48 1.59
N PHE A 68 11.13 -0.87 0.39
CA PHE A 68 11.46 -0.17 -0.84
C PHE A 68 10.46 0.95 -1.10
N HIS A 69 10.94 2.19 -1.00
CA HIS A 69 10.14 3.38 -1.29
C HIS A 69 11.05 4.51 -1.77
N ASN A 70 10.74 5.04 -2.95
CA ASN A 70 11.40 6.21 -3.51
C ASN A 70 10.59 7.46 -3.15
N PRO A 71 11.17 8.49 -2.48
CA PRO A 71 10.48 9.75 -2.17
C PRO A 71 9.87 10.48 -3.39
N ASP A 72 10.39 10.20 -4.57
CA ASP A 72 9.94 10.77 -5.85
C ASP A 72 8.88 9.90 -6.55
N SER A 73 8.52 8.73 -6.01
CA SER A 73 7.43 7.91 -6.55
C SER A 73 6.06 8.48 -6.19
N LEU A 74 5.03 7.92 -6.83
CA LEU A 74 3.62 8.21 -6.56
C LEU A 74 3.05 7.37 -5.40
N ASP A 75 3.90 6.60 -4.72
CA ASP A 75 3.46 5.76 -3.61
C ASP A 75 3.05 6.62 -2.40
N PRO A 76 2.11 6.13 -1.57
CA PRO A 76 1.64 6.88 -0.41
C PRO A 76 2.79 7.13 0.59
N LYS A 77 3.15 8.41 0.76
CA LYS A 77 4.25 8.85 1.64
C LYS A 77 3.93 8.62 3.10
N GLU A 78 2.66 8.52 3.45
CA GLU A 78 2.14 8.21 4.78
C GLU A 78 2.67 6.88 5.32
N MET A 79 2.88 5.91 4.43
CA MET A 79 3.37 4.57 4.79
C MET A 79 4.79 4.60 5.34
N VAL A 80 5.63 5.55 4.90
CA VAL A 80 6.99 5.76 5.43
C VAL A 80 6.94 6.12 6.91
N GLY A 81 6.03 7.02 7.29
CA GLY A 81 5.85 7.41 8.69
C GLY A 81 5.36 6.24 9.55
N ALA A 82 4.37 5.50 9.05
CA ALA A 82 3.84 4.30 9.70
C ALA A 82 4.90 3.22 9.88
N PHE A 83 5.71 2.94 8.85
CA PHE A 83 6.80 1.98 8.90
C PHE A 83 7.87 2.37 9.94
N LYS A 84 8.33 3.63 9.93
CA LYS A 84 9.30 4.13 10.91
C LYS A 84 8.79 4.01 12.34
N LYS A 85 7.52 4.38 12.58
CA LYS A 85 6.88 4.23 13.88
C LYS A 85 6.82 2.76 14.33
N PHE A 86 6.43 1.86 13.42
CA PHE A 86 6.43 0.42 13.67
C PHE A 86 7.81 -0.12 14.09
N LEU A 87 8.89 0.26 13.41
CA LEU A 87 10.24 -0.17 13.77
C LEU A 87 10.60 0.19 15.22
N VAL A 88 10.27 1.42 15.63
CA VAL A 88 10.52 1.92 17.00
C VAL A 88 9.69 1.17 18.03
N ASP A 89 8.37 1.12 17.84
CA ASP A 89 7.45 0.56 18.83
C ASP A 89 7.71 -0.93 19.08
N PHE A 90 8.06 -1.68 18.03
CA PHE A 90 8.26 -3.13 18.11
C PHE A 90 9.72 -3.54 18.29
N LYS A 91 10.65 -2.58 18.33
CA LYS A 91 12.11 -2.78 18.39
C LYS A 91 12.62 -3.71 17.27
N ILE A 92 12.16 -3.47 16.05
CA ILE A 92 12.51 -4.25 14.86
C ILE A 92 13.59 -3.48 14.09
N LYS A 93 14.66 -4.18 13.69
CA LYS A 93 15.67 -3.62 12.81
C LYS A 93 15.07 -3.46 11.40
N GLY A 94 15.17 -2.27 10.84
CA GLY A 94 14.74 -2.05 9.47
C GLY A 94 15.28 -0.77 8.86
N ARG A 95 15.19 -0.68 7.53
CA ARG A 95 15.63 0.47 6.75
C ARG A 95 14.74 0.68 5.54
N ILE A 96 14.82 1.89 4.98
CA ILE A 96 14.14 2.25 3.74
C ILE A 96 15.20 2.42 2.66
N LEU A 97 14.99 1.79 1.51
CA LEU A 97 15.83 1.92 0.32
C LEU A 97 14.98 2.41 -0.85
N SER A 98 15.53 3.20 -1.75
CA SER A 98 14.80 3.66 -2.93
C SER A 98 14.68 2.60 -4.03
N GLN A 99 15.54 1.59 -4.02
CA GLN A 99 15.63 0.60 -5.08
C GLN A 99 16.14 -0.75 -4.55
N TYR A 100 15.73 -1.81 -5.24
CA TYR A 100 16.30 -3.15 -5.11
C TYR A 100 17.40 -3.35 -6.15
N ILE A 101 18.48 -4.04 -5.77
CA ILE A 101 19.55 -4.41 -6.68
C ILE A 101 19.36 -5.88 -7.06
N PRO A 102 19.25 -6.24 -8.35
CA PRO A 102 19.19 -7.63 -8.75
C PRO A 102 20.36 -8.45 -8.20
N HIS A 103 20.10 -9.70 -7.87
CA HIS A 103 20.99 -10.65 -7.21
C HIS A 103 21.38 -10.28 -5.77
N SER A 104 20.72 -9.31 -5.14
CA SER A 104 21.04 -8.88 -3.77
C SER A 104 20.21 -9.56 -2.68
N ALA A 105 19.25 -10.46 -2.98
CA ALA A 105 18.43 -11.12 -1.95
C ALA A 105 19.29 -11.78 -0.86
N GLU A 106 18.93 -11.65 0.42
CA GLU A 106 19.72 -12.12 1.56
C GLU A 106 18.80 -12.94 2.47
N LYS A 107 19.32 -14.05 2.99
CA LYS A 107 18.63 -14.81 4.04
C LYS A 107 18.49 -13.95 5.29
N GLY A 108 17.41 -14.16 6.04
CA GLY A 108 17.11 -13.41 7.26
C GLY A 108 16.52 -12.03 7.00
N LYS A 109 16.15 -11.68 5.77
CA LYS A 109 15.50 -10.39 5.44
C LYS A 109 14.02 -10.54 5.17
N VAL A 110 13.25 -9.53 5.53
CA VAL A 110 11.90 -9.29 5.00
C VAL A 110 11.97 -8.16 3.99
N TYR A 111 11.49 -8.39 2.77
CA TYR A 111 11.35 -7.36 1.77
C TYR A 111 9.91 -6.86 1.71
N PHE A 112 9.72 -5.54 1.78
CA PHE A 112 8.43 -4.90 1.66
C PHE A 112 8.45 -3.95 0.45
N THR A 113 7.55 -4.14 -0.51
CA THR A 113 7.48 -3.32 -1.72
C THR A 113 6.04 -3.15 -2.22
N LEU A 114 5.70 -1.95 -2.69
CA LEU A 114 4.45 -1.68 -3.41
C LEU A 114 4.61 -1.91 -4.93
N ASP A 115 5.85 -1.95 -5.41
CA ASP A 115 6.19 -2.06 -6.82
C ASP A 115 6.23 -3.53 -7.26
N ASN A 116 5.42 -3.86 -8.28
CA ASN A 116 5.34 -5.20 -8.85
C ASN A 116 6.63 -5.62 -9.56
N PHE A 117 7.33 -4.73 -10.24
CA PHE A 117 8.62 -5.04 -10.86
C PHE A 117 9.65 -5.45 -9.80
N LEU A 118 9.75 -4.69 -8.71
CA LEU A 118 10.66 -4.99 -7.59
C LEU A 118 10.29 -6.33 -6.94
N LEU A 119 9.00 -6.58 -6.74
CA LEU A 119 8.47 -7.86 -6.26
C LEU A 119 8.98 -9.03 -7.10
N TRP A 120 8.85 -8.94 -8.43
CA TRP A 120 9.28 -10.01 -9.33
C TRP A 120 10.80 -10.23 -9.32
N GLU A 121 11.60 -9.16 -9.23
CA GLU A 121 13.05 -9.26 -9.13
C GLU A 121 13.49 -9.96 -7.83
N ILE A 122 12.88 -9.60 -6.69
CA ILE A 122 13.13 -10.28 -5.41
C ILE A 122 12.78 -11.77 -5.52
N MET A 123 11.64 -12.11 -6.12
CA MET A 123 11.23 -13.51 -6.31
C MET A 123 12.20 -14.30 -7.18
N LYS A 124 12.69 -13.72 -8.28
CA LYS A 124 13.69 -14.36 -9.13
C LYS A 124 14.97 -14.64 -8.36
N ASP A 125 15.43 -13.70 -7.54
CA ASP A 125 16.66 -13.87 -6.78
C ASP A 125 16.54 -14.90 -5.67
N VAL A 126 15.45 -14.88 -4.91
CA VAL A 126 15.17 -15.88 -3.87
C VAL A 126 15.16 -17.28 -4.48
N LYS A 127 14.51 -17.44 -5.64
CA LYS A 127 14.53 -18.69 -6.40
C LYS A 127 15.93 -19.07 -6.86
N ALA A 128 16.68 -18.15 -7.47
CA ALA A 128 18.03 -18.40 -7.98
C ALA A 128 19.02 -18.81 -6.88
N LYS A 129 18.81 -18.31 -5.65
CA LYS A 129 19.62 -18.63 -4.46
C LYS A 129 19.13 -19.87 -3.70
N ASN A 130 18.12 -20.58 -4.20
CA ASN A 130 17.48 -21.71 -3.52
C ASN A 130 17.01 -21.38 -2.09
N LEU A 131 16.54 -20.15 -1.87
CA LEU A 131 15.99 -19.69 -0.59
C LEU A 131 14.47 -19.90 -0.58
N ALA A 132 13.89 -20.16 0.60
CA ALA A 132 12.46 -20.33 0.75
C ALA A 132 11.77 -19.10 1.36
N PHE A 133 10.67 -18.64 0.75
CA PHE A 133 9.83 -17.61 1.35
C PHE A 133 9.16 -18.10 2.64
N GLY A 134 8.93 -17.20 3.60
CA GLY A 134 8.35 -17.50 4.91
C GLY A 134 9.28 -18.26 5.86
N LYS A 135 10.45 -18.70 5.38
CA LYS A 135 11.48 -19.40 6.15
C LYS A 135 12.83 -18.68 6.12
N ASP A 136 13.41 -18.53 4.93
CA ASP A 136 14.70 -17.88 4.74
C ASP A 136 14.55 -16.40 4.42
N VAL A 137 13.50 -16.02 3.68
CA VAL A 137 13.21 -14.63 3.27
C VAL A 137 11.73 -14.34 3.49
N GLY A 138 11.40 -13.20 4.09
CA GLY A 138 10.04 -12.69 4.16
C GLY A 138 9.73 -11.79 2.97
N LEU A 139 8.47 -11.76 2.52
CA LEU A 139 8.04 -10.86 1.46
C LEU A 139 6.64 -10.32 1.75
N LEU A 140 6.50 -9.00 1.72
CA LEU A 140 5.28 -8.24 1.93
C LEU A 140 5.04 -7.34 0.72
N SER A 141 3.80 -7.27 0.23
CA SER A 141 3.44 -6.31 -0.82
C SER A 141 2.09 -5.63 -0.57
N SER A 142 1.75 -4.64 -1.38
CA SER A 142 0.43 -4.00 -1.37
C SER A 142 -0.38 -4.40 -2.61
N ASN A 143 -1.67 -4.06 -2.64
CA ASN A 143 -2.62 -4.30 -3.73
C ASN A 143 -2.76 -5.80 -4.04
N ASP A 144 -3.83 -6.40 -3.51
CA ASP A 144 -4.04 -7.84 -3.57
C ASP A 144 -4.54 -8.31 -4.94
N GLU A 145 -3.67 -8.20 -5.94
CA GLU A 145 -3.94 -8.62 -7.31
C GLU A 145 -3.99 -10.15 -7.41
N PRO A 146 -4.81 -10.73 -8.30
CA PRO A 146 -4.93 -12.18 -8.47
C PRO A 146 -3.58 -12.89 -8.66
N ALA A 147 -2.64 -12.28 -9.37
CA ALA A 147 -1.30 -12.86 -9.56
C ALA A 147 -0.54 -13.08 -8.23
N LYS A 148 -0.67 -12.16 -7.28
CA LYS A 148 -0.05 -12.25 -5.94
C LYS A 148 -0.75 -13.28 -5.07
N GLU A 149 -2.06 -13.44 -5.24
CA GLU A 149 -2.83 -14.52 -4.60
C GLU A 149 -2.38 -15.89 -5.08
N PHE A 150 -2.33 -16.12 -6.40
CA PHE A 150 -1.99 -17.42 -6.99
C PHE A 150 -0.61 -17.94 -6.58
N ILE A 151 0.35 -17.04 -6.36
CA ILE A 151 1.72 -17.39 -5.95
C ILE A 151 1.94 -17.27 -4.43
N GLY A 152 0.90 -16.93 -3.66
CA GLY A 152 0.93 -16.96 -2.20
C GLY A 152 1.65 -15.79 -1.51
N ILE A 153 1.68 -14.59 -2.09
CA ILE A 153 2.30 -13.41 -1.45
C ILE A 153 1.41 -12.88 -0.34
N THR A 154 1.97 -12.66 0.85
CA THR A 154 1.31 -11.89 1.91
C THR A 154 1.21 -10.44 1.46
N THR A 155 -0.01 -9.92 1.36
CA THR A 155 -0.30 -8.56 0.87
C THR A 155 -1.23 -7.82 1.83
N PHE A 156 -1.38 -6.52 1.63
CA PHE A 156 -2.55 -5.80 2.14
C PHE A 156 -3.11 -4.83 1.10
N SER A 157 -4.41 -4.60 1.16
CA SER A 157 -5.12 -3.84 0.13
C SER A 157 -6.43 -3.28 0.68
N THR A 158 -6.87 -2.12 0.16
CA THR A 158 -8.29 -1.76 0.25
C THR A 158 -9.13 -2.77 -0.55
N ASP A 159 -10.41 -2.90 -0.22
CA ASP A 159 -11.36 -3.58 -1.08
C ASP A 159 -11.74 -2.68 -2.26
N PHE A 160 -11.07 -2.88 -3.40
CA PHE A 160 -11.35 -2.12 -4.63
C PHE A 160 -12.72 -2.47 -5.24
N SER A 161 -13.25 -3.66 -4.97
CA SER A 161 -14.58 -4.07 -5.44
C SER A 161 -15.67 -3.31 -4.68
N GLU A 162 -15.53 -3.22 -3.36
CA GLU A 162 -16.38 -2.39 -2.51
C GLU A 162 -16.28 -0.92 -2.90
N MET A 163 -15.06 -0.38 -3.05
CA MET A 163 -14.84 1.00 -3.48
C MET A 163 -15.55 1.31 -4.81
N GLY A 164 -15.39 0.45 -5.82
CA GLY A 164 -16.05 0.60 -7.12
C GLY A 164 -17.57 0.54 -7.02
N THR A 165 -18.09 -0.38 -6.20
CA THR A 165 -19.54 -0.53 -5.96
C THR A 165 -20.12 0.73 -5.31
N LEU A 166 -19.46 1.25 -4.28
CA LEU A 166 -19.85 2.47 -3.57
C LEU A 166 -19.78 3.69 -4.51
N ALA A 167 -18.71 3.79 -5.30
CA ALA A 167 -18.53 4.90 -6.24
C ALA A 167 -19.60 4.89 -7.34
N GLY A 168 -19.92 3.72 -7.89
CA GLY A 168 -20.99 3.56 -8.88
C GLY A 168 -22.36 3.94 -8.32
N LYS A 169 -22.69 3.46 -7.12
CA LYS A 169 -23.94 3.83 -6.42
C LYS A 169 -24.03 5.34 -6.21
N ALA A 170 -23.00 5.95 -5.61
CA ALA A 170 -22.98 7.39 -5.37
C ALA A 170 -23.11 8.18 -6.68
N ALA A 171 -22.44 7.76 -7.75
CA ALA A 171 -22.51 8.42 -9.06
C ALA A 171 -23.92 8.41 -9.66
N LEU A 172 -24.67 7.31 -9.49
CA LEU A 172 -26.04 7.13 -9.98
C LEU A 172 -27.08 7.84 -9.10
N SER A 173 -27.02 7.66 -7.79
CA SER A 173 -28.00 8.21 -6.84
C SER A 173 -27.78 9.69 -6.51
N ARG A 174 -26.57 10.21 -6.79
CA ARG A 174 -26.10 11.53 -6.32
C ARG A 174 -26.12 11.68 -4.80
N GLU A 175 -26.03 10.56 -4.09
CA GLU A 175 -25.93 10.52 -2.63
C GLU A 175 -24.63 11.17 -2.14
N LYS A 176 -24.71 11.83 -0.98
CA LYS A 176 -23.54 12.38 -0.32
C LYS A 176 -22.79 11.26 0.40
N ILE A 177 -21.49 11.15 0.17
CA ILE A 177 -20.66 10.10 0.77
C ILE A 177 -19.27 10.63 1.11
N SER A 178 -18.82 10.37 2.33
CA SER A 178 -17.49 10.72 2.81
C SER A 178 -16.96 9.51 3.58
N LEU A 179 -16.25 8.64 2.87
CA LEU A 179 -15.76 7.37 3.40
C LEU A 179 -14.27 7.23 3.10
N THR A 180 -13.55 6.74 4.09
CA THR A 180 -12.16 6.31 3.94
C THR A 180 -12.09 4.84 4.31
N LEU A 181 -11.82 3.99 3.32
CA LEU A 181 -11.73 2.54 3.47
C LEU A 181 -10.38 2.15 4.06
N PRO A 182 -10.34 1.23 5.04
CA PRO A 182 -9.08 0.70 5.54
C PRO A 182 -8.42 -0.21 4.50
N MET A 183 -7.12 -0.43 4.64
CA MET A 183 -6.46 -1.56 3.99
C MET A 183 -6.53 -2.79 4.89
N GLU A 184 -6.81 -3.95 4.32
CA GLU A 184 -6.89 -5.23 5.02
C GLU A 184 -5.74 -6.17 4.65
N LEU A 185 -5.24 -6.89 5.66
CA LEU A 185 -4.19 -7.88 5.51
C LEU A 185 -4.73 -9.17 4.88
N LYS A 186 -3.98 -9.69 3.91
CA LYS A 186 -4.18 -10.99 3.28
C LYS A 186 -2.93 -11.83 3.55
N ARG A 187 -2.94 -12.53 4.68
CA ARG A 187 -1.81 -13.37 5.12
C ARG A 187 -1.70 -14.63 4.27
N ARG A 188 -0.50 -14.91 3.74
CA ARG A 188 -0.18 -16.07 2.91
C ARG A 188 1.19 -16.65 3.29
N MET A 189 1.85 -17.38 2.39
CA MET A 189 3.04 -18.17 2.74
C MET A 189 4.32 -17.35 2.91
N THR A 190 4.38 -16.11 2.42
CA THR A 190 5.62 -15.33 2.43
C THR A 190 5.91 -14.61 3.76
N LEU A 191 4.91 -14.48 4.65
CA LEU A 191 5.00 -13.92 6.00
C LEU A 191 3.89 -14.45 6.91
#